data_AF-M2RW16-F1
#
_entry.id   AF-M2RW16-F1
#
_cell.length_a   1.000
_cell.length_b   1.000
_cell.length_c   1.000
_cell.angle_alpha   90.00
_cell.angle_beta   90.00
_cell.angle_gamma   90.00
#
_symmetry.space_group_name_H-M   'P 1'
#
loop_
_entity.id
_entity.type
_entity.pdbx_description
1 polymer ?
#
loop_
_entity_poly.entity_id
_entity_poly.type
_entity_poly.pdbx_seq_one_letter_code
_entity_poly.pdbx_strand_id
1 'polypeptide(L)'
;MSVFIETSLGNVVIDLFTEDNPVGCYNFIKLCKIEYYLHCIIYRVIKDYAIQFGDTTMGKGGNSFEGIMEGIEHKYIVCQPKTKRKNDKKGIVGFVTHGKNAIGSEVYITTGNGISGINGIAIGQIEEGMDVIEEINKVNVDENYRPYQNIRIISIEIFDDPYDDPKGFVKPKAPELILDDHPEINEMIEKIDSDTEKKIKENEAKSRAEVLEMIGDLPFAEIKPPENVLFICKMNPITNEEDLEEIFRKYGKIRSVEIIRDRKSKKSLGYGFIEFETKEGCENAYQKMDNVIIDERRIHVDFSQSIGKYGVQYDFIHKHNKWIKLKENDIRKRCEMKHNEEPKEKRQIDK
;
A
#
# COMPACT_ATOMS: atom_id res chain seq x y z
N MET A 1 -12.05 -7.78 15.82
CA MET A 1 -11.22 -7.85 14.60
C MET A 1 -11.96 -7.07 13.54
N SER A 2 -11.35 -6.06 12.92
CA SER A 2 -12.14 -5.08 12.18
C SER A 2 -11.78 -4.97 10.70
N VAL A 3 -12.81 -4.83 9.85
CA VAL A 3 -12.68 -4.57 8.42
C VAL A 3 -13.32 -3.22 8.13
N PHE A 4 -12.56 -2.35 7.49
CA PHE A 4 -13.02 -1.07 6.98
C PHE A 4 -13.50 -1.24 5.54
N ILE A 5 -14.70 -0.72 5.26
CA ILE A 5 -15.29 -0.72 3.92
C ILE A 5 -15.70 0.71 3.57
N GLU A 6 -15.13 1.24 2.50
CA GLU A 6 -15.58 2.48 1.87
C GLU A 6 -16.63 2.15 0.82
N THR A 7 -17.78 2.80 0.91
CA THR A 7 -18.84 2.73 -0.10
C THR A 7 -19.02 4.07 -0.77
N SER A 8 -19.73 4.10 -1.90
CA SER A 8 -20.06 5.36 -2.58
C SER A 8 -20.94 6.33 -1.77
N LEU A 9 -21.52 5.89 -0.65
CA LEU A 9 -22.28 6.74 0.26
C LEU A 9 -21.53 7.08 1.56
N GLY A 10 -20.41 6.42 1.83
CA GLY A 10 -19.63 6.66 3.04
C GLY A 10 -18.97 5.41 3.57
N ASN A 11 -18.35 5.57 4.74
CA ASN A 11 -17.45 4.59 5.33
C ASN A 11 -18.14 3.79 6.42
N VAL A 12 -17.80 2.51 6.51
CA VAL A 12 -18.36 1.59 7.50
C VAL A 12 -17.24 0.72 8.06
N VAL A 13 -17.24 0.54 9.39
CA VAL A 13 -16.33 -0.37 10.09
C VAL A 13 -17.12 -1.54 10.65
N ILE A 14 -16.68 -2.75 10.32
CA ILE A 14 -17.30 -4.00 10.77
C ILE A 14 -16.38 -4.66 11.78
N ASP A 15 -16.84 -4.89 13.01
CA ASP A 15 -16.17 -5.74 13.99
C ASP A 15 -16.65 -7.20 13.87
N LEU A 16 -15.72 -8.13 13.70
CA LEU A 16 -15.93 -9.54 13.40
C LEU A 16 -15.84 -10.40 14.67
N PHE A 17 -16.78 -11.34 14.79
CA PHE A 17 -16.89 -12.31 15.88
C PHE A 17 -16.01 -13.55 15.62
N THR A 18 -14.70 -13.35 15.48
CA THR A 18 -13.74 -14.42 15.12
C THR A 18 -13.71 -15.59 16.11
N GLU A 19 -14.00 -15.34 17.39
CA GLU A 19 -14.08 -16.38 18.42
C GLU A 19 -15.33 -17.25 18.28
N ASP A 20 -16.48 -16.62 18.06
CA ASP A 20 -17.80 -17.24 17.96
C ASP A 20 -17.99 -17.97 16.64
N ASN A 21 -17.46 -17.41 15.56
CA ASN A 21 -17.63 -17.95 14.21
C ASN A 21 -16.33 -17.85 13.37
N PRO A 22 -15.32 -18.69 13.67
CA PRO A 22 -14.04 -18.60 12.99
C PRO A 22 -14.11 -18.93 11.51
N VAL A 23 -14.95 -19.89 11.10
CA VAL A 23 -15.07 -20.32 9.69
C VAL A 23 -15.72 -19.23 8.84
N GLY A 24 -16.81 -18.62 9.33
CA GLY A 24 -17.45 -17.50 8.65
C GLY A 24 -16.52 -16.29 8.55
N CYS A 25 -15.86 -15.93 9.65
CA CYS A 25 -14.94 -14.79 9.64
C CYS A 25 -13.72 -15.03 8.73
N TYR A 26 -13.15 -16.24 8.74
CA TYR A 26 -12.08 -16.64 7.81
C TYR A 26 -12.50 -16.41 6.35
N ASN A 27 -13.65 -16.94 5.96
CA ASN A 27 -14.16 -16.78 4.59
C ASN A 27 -14.35 -15.31 4.21
N PHE A 28 -14.94 -14.50 5.11
CA PHE A 28 -15.13 -13.08 4.87
C PHE A 28 -13.80 -12.32 4.72
N ILE A 29 -12.86 -12.50 5.65
CA ILE A 29 -11.55 -11.83 5.61
C ILE A 29 -10.77 -12.22 4.36
N LYS A 30 -10.76 -13.51 3.98
CA LYS A 30 -10.05 -13.94 2.78
C LYS A 30 -10.70 -13.44 1.50
N LEU A 31 -12.04 -13.35 1.43
CA LEU A 31 -12.75 -12.70 0.33
C LEU A 31 -12.41 -11.20 0.23
N CYS A 32 -12.34 -10.50 1.35
CA CYS A 32 -11.86 -9.11 1.40
C CYS A 32 -10.42 -8.98 0.91
N LYS A 33 -9.53 -9.90 1.30
CA LYS A 33 -8.09 -9.87 0.97
C LYS A 33 -7.81 -10.06 -0.53
N ILE A 34 -8.64 -10.85 -1.21
CA ILE A 34 -8.60 -11.00 -2.67
C ILE A 34 -9.41 -9.92 -3.41
N GLU A 35 -9.89 -8.89 -2.71
CA GLU A 35 -10.71 -7.82 -3.27
C GLU A 35 -11.98 -8.35 -3.97
N TYR A 36 -12.53 -9.47 -3.51
CA TYR A 36 -13.73 -10.06 -4.12
C TYR A 36 -14.92 -9.10 -4.08
N TYR A 37 -15.05 -8.35 -2.98
CA TYR A 37 -16.12 -7.38 -2.78
C TYR A 37 -15.84 -6.02 -3.41
N LEU A 38 -14.65 -5.79 -3.97
CA LEU A 38 -14.34 -4.53 -4.63
C LEU A 38 -15.28 -4.34 -5.83
N HIS A 39 -15.82 -3.12 -5.96
CA HIS A 39 -16.81 -2.72 -6.98
C HIS A 39 -18.15 -3.45 -6.92
N CYS A 40 -18.36 -4.37 -5.96
CA CYS A 40 -19.64 -5.03 -5.77
C CYS A 40 -20.73 -4.01 -5.43
N ILE A 41 -21.88 -4.17 -6.06
CA ILE A 41 -23.06 -3.36 -5.75
C ILE A 41 -23.83 -3.92 -4.56
N ILE A 42 -24.47 -3.03 -3.84
CA ILE A 42 -25.60 -3.36 -2.98
C ILE A 42 -26.81 -3.63 -3.89
N TYR A 43 -27.07 -4.90 -4.18
CA TYR A 43 -28.10 -5.29 -5.15
C TYR A 43 -29.50 -5.39 -4.55
N ARG A 44 -29.63 -5.41 -3.21
CA ARG A 44 -30.93 -5.54 -2.55
C ARG A 44 -31.00 -4.75 -1.25
N VAL A 45 -32.06 -3.96 -1.09
CA VAL A 45 -32.35 -3.19 0.12
C VAL A 45 -33.82 -3.40 0.51
N ILE A 46 -34.05 -4.13 1.61
CA ILE A 46 -35.38 -4.27 2.21
C ILE A 46 -35.42 -3.35 3.43
N LYS A 47 -36.25 -2.31 3.35
CA LYS A 47 -36.36 -1.27 4.37
C LYS A 47 -36.66 -1.88 5.75
N ASP A 48 -35.87 -1.48 6.74
CA ASP A 48 -35.98 -1.90 8.15
C ASP A 48 -35.90 -3.42 8.34
N TYR A 49 -35.25 -4.12 7.42
CA TYR A 49 -35.02 -5.56 7.49
C TYR A 49 -33.55 -5.85 7.23
N ALA A 50 -33.11 -5.81 5.96
CA ALA A 50 -31.74 -6.12 5.61
C ALA A 50 -31.32 -5.51 4.26
N ILE A 51 -30.05 -5.17 4.19
CA ILE A 51 -29.32 -4.82 2.97
C ILE A 51 -28.47 -6.04 2.56
N GLN A 52 -28.33 -6.32 1.27
CA GLN A 52 -27.52 -7.44 0.77
C GLN A 52 -26.56 -7.01 -0.34
N PHE A 53 -25.35 -7.58 -0.29
CA PHE A 53 -24.29 -7.41 -1.28
C PHE A 53 -23.43 -8.68 -1.36
N GLY A 54 -22.42 -8.69 -2.23
CA GLY A 54 -21.45 -9.79 -2.29
C GLY A 54 -21.80 -10.91 -3.26
N ASP A 55 -22.70 -10.63 -4.21
CA ASP A 55 -22.95 -11.48 -5.37
C ASP A 55 -22.56 -10.74 -6.65
N THR A 56 -21.54 -11.24 -7.34
CA THR A 56 -21.08 -10.69 -8.62
C THR A 56 -22.04 -10.98 -9.78
N THR A 57 -23.07 -11.82 -9.56
CA THR A 57 -24.05 -12.25 -10.56
C THR A 57 -25.48 -11.76 -10.31
N MET A 58 -25.65 -10.71 -9.48
CA MET A 58 -26.93 -10.02 -9.28
C MET A 58 -28.03 -10.90 -8.65
N GLY A 59 -27.71 -11.67 -7.60
CA GLY A 59 -28.66 -12.44 -6.80
C GLY A 59 -28.87 -13.90 -7.26
N LYS A 60 -27.95 -14.46 -8.06
CA LYS A 60 -27.97 -15.86 -8.54
C LYS A 60 -26.86 -16.72 -7.91
N GLY A 61 -26.17 -16.19 -6.92
CA GLY A 61 -25.40 -16.91 -5.91
C GLY A 61 -23.93 -16.51 -5.87
N GLY A 62 -23.38 -16.39 -4.65
CA GLY A 62 -21.97 -16.11 -4.42
C GLY A 62 -21.07 -17.35 -4.39
N ASN A 63 -19.75 -17.14 -4.48
CA ASN A 63 -18.73 -18.16 -4.22
C ASN A 63 -18.05 -17.91 -2.87
N SER A 64 -17.79 -18.98 -2.12
CA SER A 64 -16.87 -18.96 -0.98
C SER A 64 -15.44 -18.70 -1.46
N PHE A 65 -14.55 -18.35 -0.52
CA PHE A 65 -13.13 -18.22 -0.80
C PHE A 65 -12.53 -19.53 -1.37
N GLU A 66 -12.86 -20.67 -0.78
CA GLU A 66 -12.43 -21.99 -1.27
C GLU A 66 -12.96 -22.26 -2.69
N GLY A 67 -14.21 -21.85 -2.97
CA GLY A 67 -14.80 -21.98 -4.30
C GLY A 67 -14.05 -21.20 -5.38
N ILE A 68 -13.47 -20.06 -5.03
CA ILE A 68 -12.65 -19.24 -5.94
C ILE A 68 -11.28 -19.87 -6.15
N MET A 69 -10.69 -20.44 -5.09
CA MET A 69 -9.32 -20.98 -5.13
C MET A 69 -9.25 -22.38 -5.71
N GLU A 70 -10.17 -23.26 -5.32
CA GLU A 70 -10.15 -24.69 -5.61
C GLU A 70 -11.20 -25.10 -6.65
N GLY A 71 -12.14 -24.22 -6.97
CA GLY A 71 -13.15 -24.41 -8.02
C GLY A 71 -14.58 -24.60 -7.51
N ILE A 72 -15.52 -24.69 -8.46
CA ILE A 72 -16.97 -24.57 -8.21
C ILE A 72 -17.56 -25.64 -7.28
N GLU A 73 -16.87 -26.76 -7.08
CA GLU A 73 -17.26 -27.81 -6.13
C GLU A 73 -17.28 -27.28 -4.68
N HIS A 74 -16.44 -26.29 -4.38
CA HIS A 74 -16.35 -25.62 -3.08
C HIS A 74 -17.12 -24.28 -3.06
N LYS A 75 -18.07 -24.07 -3.98
CA LYS A 75 -18.87 -22.84 -4.08
C LYS A 75 -19.46 -22.39 -2.73
N TYR A 76 -19.88 -23.33 -1.89
CA TYR A 76 -20.33 -23.05 -0.54
C TYR A 76 -19.53 -23.84 0.48
N ILE A 77 -19.23 -23.20 1.61
CA ILE A 77 -18.62 -23.86 2.77
C ILE A 77 -19.66 -24.03 3.88
N VAL A 78 -19.61 -25.14 4.60
CA VAL A 78 -20.52 -25.37 5.73
C VAL A 78 -19.98 -24.65 6.95
N CYS A 79 -20.73 -23.68 7.45
CA CYS A 79 -20.35 -22.88 8.60
C CYS A 79 -21.09 -23.36 9.86
N GLN A 80 -20.35 -23.72 10.90
CA GLN A 80 -20.90 -24.11 12.20
C GLN A 80 -20.38 -23.15 13.29
N PRO A 81 -21.16 -22.09 13.62
CA PRO A 81 -20.77 -21.17 14.69
C PRO A 81 -20.69 -21.90 16.03
N LYS A 82 -19.68 -21.57 16.84
CA LYS A 82 -19.57 -22.05 18.23
C LYS A 82 -20.69 -21.47 19.09
N THR A 83 -20.98 -20.19 18.89
CA THR A 83 -22.06 -19.47 19.56
C THR A 83 -23.10 -19.02 18.54
N LYS A 84 -24.36 -19.41 18.74
CA LYS A 84 -25.45 -18.95 17.88
C LYS A 84 -25.93 -17.58 18.31
N ARG A 85 -25.46 -16.53 17.64
CA ARG A 85 -25.97 -15.16 17.81
C ARG A 85 -27.30 -14.98 17.06
N LYS A 86 -28.15 -14.10 17.60
CA LYS A 86 -29.42 -13.72 16.98
C LYS A 86 -29.20 -12.54 16.05
N ASN A 87 -29.93 -12.52 14.94
CA ASN A 87 -29.94 -11.43 13.96
C ASN A 87 -31.09 -10.46 14.27
N ASP A 88 -31.25 -10.08 15.54
CA ASP A 88 -32.40 -9.33 16.07
C ASP A 88 -32.12 -7.86 16.35
N LYS A 89 -30.88 -7.40 16.16
CA LYS A 89 -30.47 -6.01 16.33
C LYS A 89 -30.07 -5.40 15.00
N LYS A 90 -30.15 -4.08 14.91
CA LYS A 90 -29.56 -3.32 13.81
C LYS A 90 -28.03 -3.48 13.79
N GLY A 91 -27.46 -3.43 12.59
CA GLY A 91 -26.01 -3.45 12.39
C GLY A 91 -25.39 -4.83 12.53
N ILE A 92 -26.14 -5.93 12.55
CA ILE A 92 -25.56 -7.27 12.50
C ILE A 92 -25.16 -7.58 11.06
N VAL A 93 -23.91 -8.03 10.89
CA VAL A 93 -23.35 -8.46 9.61
C VAL A 93 -23.25 -9.98 9.59
N GLY A 94 -23.66 -10.61 8.48
CA GLY A 94 -23.63 -12.06 8.36
C GLY A 94 -23.71 -12.56 6.92
N PHE A 95 -23.53 -13.87 6.75
CA PHE A 95 -23.73 -14.53 5.46
C PHE A 95 -25.15 -15.06 5.30
N VAL A 96 -25.70 -14.86 4.10
CA VAL A 96 -26.91 -15.56 3.67
C VAL A 96 -26.59 -17.05 3.56
N THR A 97 -27.46 -17.90 4.13
CA THR A 97 -27.25 -19.35 4.13
C THR A 97 -28.06 -20.05 3.06
N HIS A 98 -27.44 -21.01 2.39
CA HIS A 98 -28.07 -21.95 1.47
C HIS A 98 -28.18 -23.33 2.15
N GLY A 99 -29.38 -23.77 2.47
CA GLY A 99 -29.61 -25.10 3.05
C GLY A 99 -28.92 -25.32 4.42
N LYS A 100 -28.08 -26.36 4.53
CA LYS A 100 -27.44 -26.83 5.78
C LYS A 100 -26.34 -25.89 6.30
N ASN A 101 -26.66 -24.63 6.56
CA ASN A 101 -25.70 -23.60 6.98
C ASN A 101 -24.54 -23.41 5.98
N ALA A 102 -24.79 -23.66 4.69
CA ALA A 102 -23.79 -23.44 3.67
C ALA A 102 -23.73 -21.94 3.35
N ILE A 103 -22.54 -21.35 3.39
CA ILE A 103 -22.30 -19.93 3.14
C ILE A 103 -21.42 -19.76 1.91
N GLY A 104 -21.67 -18.71 1.14
CA GLY A 104 -20.87 -18.31 -0.02
C GLY A 104 -20.19 -16.98 0.26
N SER A 105 -20.43 -15.99 -0.61
CA SER A 105 -19.99 -14.60 -0.45
C SER A 105 -21.13 -13.61 -0.21
N GLU A 106 -22.39 -14.05 -0.26
CA GLU A 106 -23.55 -13.17 -0.07
C GLU A 106 -23.67 -12.70 1.37
N VAL A 107 -23.44 -11.41 1.60
CA VAL A 107 -23.47 -10.77 2.91
C VAL A 107 -24.78 -10.01 3.07
N TYR A 108 -25.35 -10.07 4.28
CA TYR A 108 -26.41 -9.18 4.71
C TYR A 108 -25.95 -8.27 5.86
N ILE A 109 -26.55 -7.09 5.94
CA ILE A 109 -26.45 -6.17 7.07
C ILE A 109 -27.88 -5.88 7.55
N THR A 110 -28.18 -6.09 8.83
CA THR A 110 -29.51 -5.83 9.38
C THR A 110 -29.75 -4.35 9.62
N THR A 111 -30.93 -3.86 9.22
CA THR A 111 -31.29 -2.43 9.37
C THR A 111 -32.48 -2.19 10.30
N GLY A 112 -33.16 -3.26 10.71
CA GLY A 112 -34.27 -3.25 11.68
C GLY A 112 -33.90 -3.81 13.05
N ASN A 113 -34.77 -3.55 14.03
CA ASN A 113 -34.70 -4.14 15.38
C ASN A 113 -35.83 -5.16 15.55
N GLY A 114 -35.59 -6.22 16.32
CA GLY A 114 -36.57 -7.27 16.57
C GLY A 114 -36.91 -8.09 15.33
N ILE A 115 -36.02 -8.12 14.34
CA ILE A 115 -36.25 -8.83 13.09
C ILE A 115 -36.33 -10.34 13.39
N SER A 116 -37.36 -10.98 12.86
CA SER A 116 -37.49 -12.43 12.85
C SER A 116 -37.45 -12.93 11.40
N GLY A 117 -36.79 -14.06 11.16
CA GLY A 117 -36.81 -14.72 9.84
C GLY A 117 -35.56 -14.54 8.97
N ILE A 118 -34.52 -13.82 9.40
CA ILE A 118 -33.23 -13.83 8.69
C ILE A 118 -32.55 -15.18 8.93
N ASN A 119 -32.69 -16.08 7.96
CA ASN A 119 -31.91 -17.31 7.85
C ASN A 119 -30.51 -16.95 7.34
N GLY A 120 -29.65 -16.59 8.27
CA GLY A 120 -28.28 -16.20 8.01
C GLY A 120 -27.40 -16.42 9.23
N ILE A 121 -26.10 -16.50 9.01
CA ILE A 121 -25.11 -16.71 10.06
C ILE A 121 -24.39 -15.39 10.33
N ALA A 122 -24.53 -14.87 11.55
CA ALA A 122 -23.80 -13.68 11.97
C ALA A 122 -22.29 -13.96 11.98
N ILE A 123 -21.53 -13.00 11.47
CA ILE A 123 -20.07 -12.99 11.47
C ILE A 123 -19.51 -11.73 12.16
N GLY A 124 -20.33 -10.69 12.33
CA GLY A 124 -19.87 -9.44 12.94
C GLY A 124 -21.00 -8.44 13.18
N GLN A 125 -20.62 -7.22 13.51
CA GLN A 125 -21.50 -6.09 13.66
C GLN A 125 -20.86 -4.79 13.15
N ILE A 126 -21.67 -3.82 12.81
CA ILE A 126 -21.24 -2.46 12.51
C ILE A 126 -20.79 -1.80 13.81
N GLU A 127 -19.53 -1.38 13.85
CA GLU A 127 -18.94 -0.62 14.96
C GLU A 127 -19.04 0.89 14.68
N GLU A 128 -18.72 1.30 13.44
CA GLU A 128 -18.81 2.69 12.98
C GLU A 128 -19.50 2.77 11.61
N GLY A 129 -20.14 3.90 11.29
CA GLY A 129 -20.84 4.10 10.02
C GLY A 129 -22.29 3.61 9.99
N MET A 130 -22.95 3.50 11.15
CA MET A 130 -24.36 3.08 11.23
C MET A 130 -25.30 4.10 10.53
N ASP A 131 -24.95 5.38 10.54
CA ASP A 131 -25.61 6.45 9.80
C ASP A 131 -25.59 6.21 8.28
N VAL A 132 -24.46 5.76 7.73
CA VAL A 132 -24.34 5.37 6.31
C VAL A 132 -25.27 4.19 5.99
N ILE A 133 -25.32 3.18 6.87
CA ILE A 133 -26.24 2.05 6.74
C ILE A 133 -27.71 2.51 6.77
N GLU A 134 -28.04 3.50 7.59
CA GLU A 134 -29.38 4.11 7.63
C GLU A 134 -29.70 4.92 6.37
N GLU A 135 -28.71 5.59 5.77
CA GLU A 135 -28.88 6.25 4.48
C GLU A 135 -29.13 5.23 3.36
N ILE A 136 -28.36 4.16 3.29
CA ILE A 136 -28.58 3.06 2.34
C ILE A 136 -29.98 2.47 2.51
N ASN A 137 -30.44 2.27 3.75
CA ASN A 137 -31.78 1.75 4.05
C ASN A 137 -32.93 2.66 3.56
N LYS A 138 -32.69 3.96 3.40
CA LYS A 138 -33.70 4.94 2.96
C LYS A 138 -33.84 5.03 1.44
N VAL A 139 -32.86 4.53 0.68
CA VAL A 139 -32.82 4.62 -0.79
C VAL A 139 -34.10 4.05 -1.43
N ASN A 140 -34.48 4.65 -2.56
CA ASN A 140 -35.61 4.19 -3.37
C ASN A 140 -35.22 2.92 -4.12
N VAL A 141 -36.12 1.94 -4.08
CA VAL A 141 -35.92 0.62 -4.68
C VAL A 141 -37.04 0.30 -5.66
N ASP A 142 -36.76 -0.59 -6.61
CA ASP A 142 -37.75 -1.15 -7.53
C ASP A 142 -38.60 -2.26 -6.87
N GLU A 143 -39.46 -2.90 -7.66
CA GLU A 143 -40.34 -4.01 -7.23
C GLU A 143 -39.57 -5.24 -6.71
N ASN A 144 -38.31 -5.40 -7.11
CA ASN A 144 -37.42 -6.48 -6.69
C ASN A 144 -36.53 -6.08 -5.52
N TYR A 145 -36.79 -4.93 -4.89
CA TYR A 145 -35.98 -4.35 -3.82
C TYR A 145 -34.57 -3.93 -4.26
N ARG A 146 -34.33 -3.74 -5.56
CA ARG A 146 -33.06 -3.25 -6.08
C ARG A 146 -33.02 -1.72 -6.02
N PRO A 147 -31.96 -1.11 -5.47
CA PRO A 147 -31.76 0.33 -5.53
C PRO A 147 -31.76 0.88 -6.97
N TYR A 148 -32.44 2.00 -7.21
CA TYR A 148 -32.37 2.69 -8.51
C TYR A 148 -30.97 3.29 -8.77
N GLN A 149 -30.32 3.74 -7.71
CA GLN A 149 -28.94 4.21 -7.75
C GLN A 149 -28.04 3.09 -7.25
N ASN A 150 -27.01 2.75 -8.03
CA ASN A 150 -26.05 1.75 -7.60
C ASN A 150 -25.18 2.31 -6.48
N ILE A 151 -25.09 1.55 -5.39
CA ILE A 151 -24.22 1.84 -4.25
C ILE A 151 -23.13 0.78 -4.29
N ARG A 152 -21.87 1.22 -4.39
CA ARG A 152 -20.72 0.35 -4.65
C ARG A 152 -19.77 0.34 -3.48
N ILE A 153 -19.11 -0.80 -3.29
CA ILE A 153 -17.93 -0.90 -2.44
C ILE A 153 -16.73 -0.40 -3.25
N ILE A 154 -16.06 0.60 -2.72
CA ILE A 154 -14.98 1.34 -3.38
C ILE A 154 -13.61 0.90 -2.90
N SER A 155 -13.48 0.66 -1.59
CA SER A 155 -12.21 0.28 -0.97
C SER A 155 -12.48 -0.62 0.22
N ILE A 156 -11.53 -1.51 0.51
CA ILE A 156 -11.60 -2.46 1.61
C ILE A 156 -10.23 -2.50 2.26
N GLU A 157 -10.17 -2.27 3.56
CA GLU A 157 -8.94 -2.36 4.36
C GLU A 157 -9.17 -3.30 5.54
N ILE A 158 -8.23 -4.23 5.73
CA ILE A 158 -8.26 -5.20 6.82
C ILE A 158 -7.22 -4.76 7.85
N PHE A 159 -7.66 -4.40 9.06
CA PHE A 159 -6.73 -3.89 10.07
C PHE A 159 -5.86 -4.99 10.69
N ASP A 160 -6.44 -6.18 10.92
CA ASP A 160 -5.72 -7.34 11.46
C ASP A 160 -6.35 -8.64 10.91
N ASP A 161 -5.52 -9.50 10.32
CA ASP A 161 -5.91 -10.81 9.77
C ASP A 161 -5.38 -11.92 10.69
N PRO A 162 -6.22 -12.51 11.56
CA PRO A 162 -5.78 -13.52 12.52
C PRO A 162 -5.60 -14.91 11.90
N TYR A 163 -5.79 -15.05 10.58
CA TYR A 163 -5.77 -16.33 9.91
C TYR A 163 -4.62 -16.42 8.92
N ASP A 164 -3.93 -17.56 8.90
CA ASP A 164 -2.87 -17.80 7.93
C ASP A 164 -3.42 -17.84 6.49
N ASP A 165 -2.62 -17.36 5.54
CA ASP A 165 -2.92 -17.51 4.12
C ASP A 165 -2.64 -18.95 3.64
N PRO A 166 -3.42 -19.47 2.69
CA PRO A 166 -3.13 -20.78 2.09
C PRO A 166 -1.77 -20.76 1.37
N LYS A 167 -1.07 -21.90 1.40
CA LYS A 167 0.27 -22.03 0.82
C LYS A 167 0.23 -21.78 -0.69
N GLY A 168 1.08 -20.87 -1.18
CA GLY A 168 1.17 -20.52 -2.59
C GLY A 168 0.11 -19.50 -3.06
N PHE A 169 -0.53 -18.80 -2.12
CA PHE A 169 -1.49 -17.75 -2.43
C PHE A 169 -0.86 -16.64 -3.28
N VAL A 170 -1.43 -16.44 -4.47
CA VAL A 170 -1.22 -15.25 -5.30
C VAL A 170 -2.56 -14.55 -5.39
N LYS A 171 -2.60 -13.29 -4.99
CA LYS A 171 -3.82 -12.47 -5.07
C LYS A 171 -4.33 -12.48 -6.53
N PRO A 172 -5.55 -12.98 -6.79
CA PRO A 172 -6.14 -12.90 -8.11
C PRO A 172 -6.25 -11.45 -8.59
N LYS A 173 -6.29 -11.24 -9.91
CA LYS A 173 -6.63 -9.92 -10.46
C LYS A 173 -8.01 -9.52 -9.93
N ALA A 174 -8.13 -8.31 -9.40
CA ALA A 174 -9.40 -7.77 -8.91
C ALA A 174 -10.51 -7.94 -9.97
N PRO A 175 -11.76 -8.18 -9.56
CA PRO A 175 -12.87 -8.30 -10.49
C PRO A 175 -12.95 -7.05 -11.38
N GLU A 176 -13.15 -7.27 -12.68
CA GLU A 176 -13.26 -6.16 -13.63
C GLU A 176 -14.49 -5.32 -13.29
N LEU A 177 -14.29 -4.01 -13.24
CA LEU A 177 -15.35 -3.05 -12.98
C LEU A 177 -16.43 -3.18 -14.06
N ILE A 178 -17.62 -3.61 -13.65
CA ILE A 178 -18.80 -3.55 -14.50
C ILE A 178 -19.35 -2.12 -14.39
N LEU A 179 -19.03 -1.30 -15.40
CA LEU A 179 -19.47 0.08 -15.52
C LEU A 179 -20.99 0.17 -15.63
N ASP A 180 -21.56 1.20 -15.02
CA ASP A 180 -23.00 1.47 -15.11
C ASP A 180 -23.34 2.23 -16.39
N ASP A 181 -24.59 2.15 -16.83
CA ASP A 181 -25.13 2.96 -17.94
C ASP A 181 -25.11 4.49 -17.65
N HIS A 182 -24.57 4.91 -16.49
CA HIS A 182 -24.45 6.30 -16.05
C HIS A 182 -22.98 6.79 -16.04
N PRO A 183 -22.59 7.72 -16.91
CA PRO A 183 -21.19 8.12 -17.12
C PRO A 183 -20.56 8.89 -15.94
N GLU A 184 -21.33 9.60 -15.13
CA GLU A 184 -20.81 10.40 -14.00
C GLU A 184 -20.25 9.54 -12.86
N ILE A 185 -20.85 8.37 -12.63
CA ILE A 185 -20.39 7.40 -11.62
C ILE A 185 -19.12 6.70 -12.14
N ASN A 186 -19.06 6.42 -13.43
CA ASN A 186 -17.89 5.81 -14.08
C ASN A 186 -16.64 6.70 -13.95
N GLU A 187 -16.75 8.02 -14.17
CA GLU A 187 -15.64 8.96 -13.95
C GLU A 187 -15.16 9.01 -12.50
N MET A 188 -16.08 8.86 -11.55
CA MET A 188 -15.75 8.85 -10.12
C MET A 188 -14.95 7.60 -9.75
N ILE A 189 -15.34 6.44 -10.28
CA ILE A 189 -14.65 5.16 -10.05
C ILE A 189 -13.27 5.15 -10.73
N GLU A 190 -13.15 5.63 -11.96
CA GLU A 190 -11.86 5.72 -12.65
C GLU A 190 -10.83 6.56 -11.86
N LYS A 191 -11.29 7.66 -11.23
CA LYS A 191 -10.41 8.47 -10.36
C LYS A 191 -9.93 7.69 -9.14
N ILE A 192 -10.84 6.95 -8.49
CA ILE A 192 -10.51 6.14 -7.31
C ILE A 192 -9.53 5.03 -7.67
N ASP A 193 -9.77 4.28 -8.75
CA ASP A 193 -8.83 3.24 -9.20
C ASP A 193 -7.45 3.83 -9.47
N SER A 194 -7.38 5.00 -10.12
CA SER A 194 -6.12 5.70 -10.40
C SER A 194 -5.36 6.13 -9.14
N ASP A 195 -6.08 6.54 -8.09
CA ASP A 195 -5.47 6.96 -6.82
C ASP A 195 -5.07 5.75 -5.96
N THR A 196 -5.80 4.65 -6.07
CA THR A 196 -5.46 3.37 -5.43
C THR A 196 -4.18 2.80 -6.02
N GLU A 197 -4.03 2.80 -7.35
CA GLU A 197 -2.79 2.38 -8.02
C GLU A 197 -1.58 3.23 -7.61
N LYS A 198 -1.75 4.55 -7.44
CA LYS A 198 -0.67 5.42 -6.94
C LYS A 198 -0.27 5.05 -5.52
N LYS A 199 -1.24 4.82 -4.62
CA LYS A 199 -0.97 4.39 -3.23
C LYS A 199 -0.25 3.05 -3.17
N ILE A 200 -0.63 2.09 -4.02
CA ILE A 200 0.04 0.78 -4.11
C ILE A 200 1.50 0.97 -4.52
N LYS A 201 1.78 1.76 -5.57
CA LYS A 201 3.16 2.04 -5.99
C LYS A 201 3.98 2.75 -4.92
N GLU A 202 3.39 3.70 -4.19
CA GLU A 202 4.06 4.40 -3.09
C GLU A 202 4.36 3.45 -1.91
N ASN A 203 3.42 2.59 -1.53
CA ASN A 203 3.64 1.60 -0.48
C ASN A 203 4.65 0.53 -0.90
N GLU A 204 4.63 0.05 -2.14
CA GLU A 204 5.65 -0.86 -2.67
C GLU A 204 7.04 -0.21 -2.65
N ALA A 205 7.12 1.07 -3.03
CA ALA A 205 8.37 1.82 -2.96
C ALA A 205 8.86 2.00 -1.52
N LYS A 206 7.96 2.31 -0.57
CA LYS A 206 8.28 2.40 0.87
C LYS A 206 8.73 1.07 1.45
N SER A 207 7.97 0.00 1.24
CA SER A 207 8.31 -1.34 1.73
C SER A 207 9.64 -1.83 1.15
N ARG A 208 9.90 -1.56 -0.13
CA ARG A 208 11.19 -1.88 -0.75
C ARG A 208 12.34 -1.06 -0.14
N ALA A 209 12.11 0.21 0.15
CA ALA A 209 13.10 1.06 0.82
C ALA A 209 13.42 0.57 2.24
N GLU A 210 12.41 0.14 3.00
CA GLU A 210 12.55 -0.35 4.37
C GLU A 210 13.30 -1.70 4.43
N VAL A 211 13.03 -2.62 3.48
CA VAL A 211 13.79 -3.88 3.33
C VAL A 211 15.26 -3.60 3.00
N LEU A 212 15.53 -2.62 2.14
CA LEU A 212 16.90 -2.20 1.80
C LEU A 212 17.62 -1.54 2.99
N GLU A 213 16.90 -0.83 3.85
CA GLU A 213 17.43 -0.27 5.10
C GLU A 213 17.85 -1.38 6.08
N MET A 214 17.03 -2.42 6.25
CA MET A 214 17.36 -3.57 7.10
C MET A 214 18.58 -4.36 6.61
N ILE A 215 18.82 -4.39 5.30
CA ILE A 215 20.00 -5.02 4.67
C ILE A 215 21.27 -4.16 4.86
N GLY A 216 21.14 -2.90 5.27
CA GLY A 216 22.25 -2.01 5.59
C GLY A 216 22.94 -1.38 4.36
N ASP A 217 22.30 -1.44 3.19
CA ASP A 217 22.87 -0.97 1.92
C ASP A 217 22.63 0.53 1.64
N LEU A 218 21.91 1.26 2.51
CA LEU A 218 21.59 2.69 2.33
C LEU A 218 21.61 3.51 3.65
N PRO A 219 22.38 4.61 3.74
CA PRO A 219 22.24 5.56 4.83
C PRO A 219 21.15 6.58 4.46
N PHE A 220 19.91 6.33 4.91
CA PHE A 220 18.75 7.23 4.98
C PHE A 220 17.94 7.52 3.69
N ALA A 221 16.61 7.44 3.86
CA ALA A 221 15.57 7.32 2.83
C ALA A 221 15.09 8.61 2.14
N GLU A 222 15.81 9.74 2.23
CA GLU A 222 15.36 11.02 1.62
C GLU A 222 16.25 11.54 0.49
N ILE A 223 17.28 10.80 0.07
CA ILE A 223 18.17 11.24 -1.01
C ILE A 223 17.76 10.52 -2.30
N LYS A 224 17.01 11.21 -3.16
CA LYS A 224 16.71 10.74 -4.51
C LYS A 224 18.05 10.48 -5.23
N PRO A 225 18.28 9.27 -5.78
CA PRO A 225 19.50 9.00 -6.53
C PRO A 225 19.60 9.99 -7.70
N PRO A 226 20.79 10.50 -8.01
CA PRO A 226 20.96 11.52 -9.05
C PRO A 226 20.53 10.96 -10.40
N GLU A 227 19.53 11.57 -11.03
CA GLU A 227 18.99 11.15 -12.34
C GLU A 227 20.00 11.27 -13.49
N ASN A 228 21.17 11.88 -13.24
CA ASN A 228 22.20 12.17 -14.25
C ASN A 228 23.38 11.19 -14.20
N VAL A 229 23.28 10.09 -13.45
CA VAL A 229 24.38 9.11 -13.32
C VAL A 229 23.97 7.76 -13.92
N LEU A 230 24.79 7.26 -14.84
CA LEU A 230 24.67 5.92 -15.41
C LEU A 230 25.63 4.96 -14.72
N PHE A 231 25.14 3.75 -14.49
CA PHE A 231 25.91 2.57 -14.13
C PHE A 231 26.21 1.76 -15.38
N ILE A 232 27.46 1.36 -15.55
CA ILE A 232 27.91 0.51 -16.66
C ILE A 232 28.53 -0.75 -16.07
N CYS A 233 28.10 -1.92 -16.53
CA CYS A 233 28.67 -3.20 -16.11
C CYS A 233 28.96 -4.14 -17.28
N LYS A 234 29.59 -5.28 -16.97
CA LYS A 234 30.06 -6.29 -17.93
C LYS A 234 31.13 -5.78 -18.91
N MET A 235 31.86 -4.74 -18.52
CA MET A 235 32.97 -4.21 -19.32
C MET A 235 34.13 -5.20 -19.38
N ASN A 236 35.00 -5.03 -20.37
CA ASN A 236 36.29 -5.71 -20.40
C ASN A 236 37.18 -5.12 -19.30
N PRO A 237 37.91 -5.93 -18.49
CA PRO A 237 38.82 -5.41 -17.49
C PRO A 237 39.97 -4.54 -18.04
N ILE A 238 40.18 -4.56 -19.37
CA ILE A 238 41.18 -3.77 -20.09
C ILE A 238 40.67 -2.34 -20.38
N THR A 239 39.35 -2.13 -20.45
CA THR A 239 38.74 -0.83 -20.77
C THR A 239 39.04 0.19 -19.66
N ASN A 240 39.51 1.38 -20.04
CA ASN A 240 39.87 2.46 -19.13
C ASN A 240 38.82 3.58 -19.09
N GLU A 241 38.96 4.49 -18.13
CA GLU A 241 38.06 5.63 -17.95
C GLU A 241 38.08 6.56 -19.18
N GLU A 242 39.24 6.74 -19.82
CA GLU A 242 39.41 7.56 -21.03
C GLU A 242 38.61 7.00 -22.22
N ASP A 243 38.59 5.68 -22.40
CA ASP A 243 37.85 5.00 -23.46
C ASP A 243 36.34 5.22 -23.30
N LEU A 244 35.85 5.12 -22.06
CA LEU A 244 34.46 5.38 -21.74
C LEU A 244 34.09 6.86 -21.92
N GLU A 245 34.98 7.78 -21.53
CA GLU A 245 34.74 9.21 -21.73
C GLU A 245 34.60 9.54 -23.22
N GLU A 246 35.49 9.01 -24.07
CA GLU A 246 35.44 9.24 -25.52
C GLU A 246 34.15 8.67 -26.15
N ILE A 247 33.77 7.44 -25.77
CA ILE A 247 32.58 6.76 -26.30
C ILE A 247 31.28 7.47 -25.87
N PHE A 248 31.20 7.94 -24.63
CA PHE A 248 29.96 8.49 -24.07
C PHE A 248 29.82 10.01 -24.26
N ARG A 249 30.92 10.74 -24.53
CA ARG A 249 30.89 12.20 -24.76
C ARG A 249 30.06 12.61 -25.98
N LYS A 250 29.82 11.69 -26.91
CA LYS A 250 28.95 11.93 -28.08
C LYS A 250 27.47 12.12 -27.74
N TYR A 251 27.04 11.76 -26.53
CA TYR A 251 25.66 11.90 -26.08
C TYR A 251 25.43 13.09 -25.15
N GLY A 252 26.50 13.65 -24.58
CA GLY A 252 26.41 14.79 -23.67
C GLY A 252 27.75 15.11 -23.03
N LYS A 253 27.82 16.27 -22.36
CA LYS A 253 29.00 16.67 -21.60
C LYS A 253 29.09 15.85 -20.31
N ILE A 254 30.22 15.16 -20.13
CA ILE A 254 30.49 14.29 -18.99
C ILE A 254 31.13 15.12 -17.87
N ARG A 255 30.65 14.93 -16.64
CA ARG A 255 31.18 15.55 -15.42
C ARG A 255 32.21 14.67 -14.75
N SER A 256 31.97 13.36 -14.67
CA SER A 256 32.95 12.41 -14.13
C SER A 256 32.74 10.99 -14.66
N VAL A 257 33.84 10.27 -14.88
CA VAL A 257 33.86 8.83 -15.17
C VAL A 257 34.67 8.14 -14.08
N GLU A 258 34.17 7.04 -13.53
CA GLU A 258 34.87 6.25 -12.53
C GLU A 258 34.69 4.75 -12.78
N ILE A 259 35.79 4.00 -12.93
CA ILE A 259 35.76 2.53 -12.97
C ILE A 259 36.17 2.00 -11.61
N ILE A 260 35.37 1.07 -11.07
CA ILE A 260 35.66 0.48 -9.77
C ILE A 260 36.68 -0.64 -9.94
N ARG A 261 37.77 -0.53 -9.17
CA ARG A 261 38.89 -1.47 -9.18
C ARG A 261 39.02 -2.13 -7.81
N ASP A 262 39.48 -3.37 -7.79
CA ASP A 262 39.76 -4.09 -6.54
C ASP A 262 40.90 -3.38 -5.77
N ARG A 263 40.66 -3.13 -4.48
CA ARG A 263 41.58 -2.43 -3.57
C ARG A 263 42.94 -3.14 -3.41
N LYS A 264 42.98 -4.47 -3.59
CA LYS A 264 44.22 -5.26 -3.45
C LYS A 264 44.93 -5.45 -4.79
N SER A 265 44.21 -5.91 -5.82
CA SER A 265 44.83 -6.25 -7.11
C SER A 265 44.91 -5.09 -8.09
N LYS A 266 44.25 -3.96 -7.83
CA LYS A 266 44.06 -2.82 -8.74
C LYS A 266 43.46 -3.18 -10.10
N LYS A 267 42.94 -4.39 -10.27
CA LYS A 267 42.27 -4.83 -11.49
C LYS A 267 40.86 -4.27 -11.52
N SER A 268 40.40 -3.88 -12.71
CA SER A 268 39.02 -3.46 -12.94
C SER A 268 38.06 -4.59 -12.58
N LEU A 269 37.00 -4.26 -11.82
CA LEU A 269 35.92 -5.19 -11.52
C LEU A 269 34.90 -5.28 -12.67
N GLY A 270 35.13 -4.57 -13.78
CA GLY A 270 34.28 -4.63 -14.97
C GLY A 270 32.98 -3.83 -14.84
N TYR A 271 32.92 -2.88 -13.89
CA TYR A 271 31.82 -1.93 -13.75
C TYR A 271 32.31 -0.53 -13.35
N GLY A 272 31.51 0.48 -13.68
CA GLY A 272 31.84 1.89 -13.45
C GLY A 272 30.62 2.80 -13.52
N PHE A 273 30.84 4.08 -13.26
CA PHE A 273 29.82 5.11 -13.21
C PHE A 273 30.19 6.28 -14.09
N ILE A 274 29.22 6.80 -14.85
CA ILE A 274 29.37 8.01 -15.66
C ILE A 274 28.34 9.03 -15.20
N GLU A 275 28.79 10.21 -14.83
CA GLU A 275 27.96 11.35 -14.45
C GLU A 275 27.88 12.34 -15.61
N PHE A 276 26.68 12.63 -16.08
CA PHE A 276 26.42 13.64 -17.11
C PHE A 276 26.07 14.99 -16.47
N GLU A 277 26.36 16.08 -17.18
CA GLU A 277 25.94 17.41 -16.78
C GLU A 277 24.43 17.62 -16.96
N THR A 278 23.83 16.98 -17.97
CA THR A 278 22.41 17.08 -18.29
C THR A 278 21.72 15.72 -18.25
N LYS A 279 20.45 15.72 -17.80
CA LYS A 279 19.59 14.54 -17.79
C LYS A 279 19.34 13.99 -19.20
N GLU A 280 19.15 14.87 -20.17
CA GLU A 280 18.96 14.50 -21.57
C GLU A 280 20.15 13.73 -22.14
N GLY A 281 21.38 14.10 -21.76
CA GLY A 281 22.59 13.37 -22.18
C GLY A 281 22.64 11.96 -21.60
N CYS A 282 22.20 11.81 -20.36
CA CYS A 282 22.10 10.54 -19.64
C CYS A 282 21.09 9.58 -20.31
N GLU A 283 19.88 10.04 -20.59
CA GLU A 283 18.82 9.25 -21.24
C GLU A 283 19.22 8.83 -22.67
N ASN A 284 19.81 9.74 -23.43
CA ASN A 284 20.28 9.46 -24.79
C ASN A 284 21.40 8.41 -24.82
N ALA A 285 22.32 8.49 -23.85
CA ALA A 285 23.39 7.51 -23.71
C ALA A 285 22.85 6.13 -23.31
N TYR A 286 21.94 6.06 -22.34
CA TYR A 286 21.29 4.82 -21.91
C TYR A 286 20.62 4.09 -23.08
N GLN A 287 19.77 4.79 -23.85
CA GLN A 287 19.03 4.18 -24.95
C GLN A 287 19.91 3.65 -26.09
N LYS A 288 21.07 4.28 -26.33
CA LYS A 288 21.92 3.98 -27.49
C LYS A 288 23.13 3.11 -27.17
N MET A 289 23.56 3.04 -25.92
CA MET A 289 24.76 2.30 -25.51
C MET A 289 24.47 1.01 -24.76
N ASP A 290 23.22 0.77 -24.33
CA ASP A 290 22.88 -0.51 -23.74
C ASP A 290 23.07 -1.65 -24.77
N ASN A 291 23.69 -2.74 -24.33
CA ASN A 291 24.05 -3.92 -25.13
C ASN A 291 25.05 -3.68 -26.29
N VAL A 292 25.73 -2.54 -26.33
CA VAL A 292 26.80 -2.28 -27.32
C VAL A 292 28.06 -3.10 -26.99
N ILE A 293 28.77 -3.54 -28.03
CA ILE A 293 30.05 -4.25 -27.88
C ILE A 293 31.19 -3.23 -27.77
N ILE A 294 31.93 -3.27 -26.65
CA ILE A 294 33.16 -2.53 -26.39
C ILE A 294 34.23 -3.54 -26.03
N ASP A 295 35.39 -3.49 -26.69
CA ASP A 295 36.53 -4.39 -26.44
C ASP A 295 36.12 -5.87 -26.37
N GLU A 296 35.34 -6.31 -27.36
CA GLU A 296 34.84 -7.69 -27.51
C GLU A 296 33.82 -8.14 -26.45
N ARG A 297 33.37 -7.26 -25.56
CA ARG A 297 32.31 -7.53 -24.57
C ARG A 297 31.08 -6.64 -24.76
N ARG A 298 29.90 -7.24 -24.58
CA ARG A 298 28.65 -6.48 -24.50
C ARG A 298 28.54 -5.81 -23.13
N ILE A 299 28.53 -4.49 -23.13
CA ILE A 299 28.28 -3.71 -21.93
C ILE A 299 26.78 -3.64 -21.65
N HIS A 300 26.44 -3.47 -20.39
CA HIS A 300 25.08 -3.18 -19.96
C HIS A 300 25.07 -1.84 -19.26
N VAL A 301 24.14 -0.97 -19.64
CA VAL A 301 24.00 0.39 -19.11
C VAL A 301 22.67 0.48 -18.38
N ASP A 302 22.68 1.04 -17.18
CA ASP A 302 21.48 1.26 -16.36
C ASP A 302 21.56 2.60 -15.60
N PHE A 303 20.45 3.10 -15.07
CA PHE A 303 20.47 4.27 -14.20
C PHE A 303 21.07 3.90 -12.83
N SER A 304 21.98 4.75 -12.34
CA SER A 304 22.63 4.49 -11.06
C SER A 304 21.63 4.61 -9.91
N GLN A 305 21.46 3.51 -9.18
CA GLN A 305 20.68 3.47 -7.93
C GLN A 305 21.54 3.77 -6.69
N SER A 306 22.87 3.87 -6.86
CA SER A 306 23.82 4.04 -5.75
C SER A 306 24.20 5.50 -5.52
N ILE A 307 24.24 5.88 -4.23
CA ILE A 307 24.64 7.19 -3.71
C ILE A 307 26.10 7.14 -3.20
N GLY A 308 26.86 6.06 -3.47
CA GLY A 308 28.17 5.79 -2.85
C GLY A 308 29.20 6.93 -2.95
N LYS A 309 29.18 7.74 -4.01
CA LYS A 309 30.04 8.93 -4.17
C LYS A 309 29.77 10.04 -3.14
N TYR A 310 28.56 10.15 -2.60
CA TYR A 310 28.17 11.23 -1.69
C TYR A 310 28.53 10.93 -0.24
N GLY A 311 28.86 9.69 0.13
CA GLY A 311 29.18 9.33 1.51
C GLY A 311 30.50 9.93 2.03
N VAL A 312 31.51 10.11 1.16
CA VAL A 312 32.86 10.50 1.60
C VAL A 312 33.05 12.03 1.62
N GLN A 313 32.39 12.77 0.71
CA GLN A 313 32.50 14.23 0.64
C GLN A 313 31.59 14.94 1.67
N TYR A 314 30.47 14.31 2.05
CA TYR A 314 29.58 14.82 3.10
C TYR A 314 30.19 14.76 4.50
N ASP A 315 31.05 13.79 4.78
CA ASP A 315 31.68 13.57 6.09
C ASP A 315 32.59 14.75 6.50
N PHE A 316 33.22 15.40 5.53
CA PHE A 316 34.09 16.56 5.76
C PHE A 316 33.29 17.85 6.01
N ILE A 317 32.24 18.08 5.21
CA ILE A 317 31.39 19.27 5.32
C ILE A 317 30.54 19.22 6.60
N HIS A 318 30.04 18.04 6.99
CA HIS A 318 29.26 17.88 8.23
C HIS A 318 30.13 17.95 9.49
N LYS A 319 31.36 17.42 9.51
CA LYS A 319 32.26 17.63 10.66
C LYS A 319 32.58 19.11 10.86
N HIS A 320 32.80 19.85 9.78
CA HIS A 320 33.08 21.29 9.86
C HIS A 320 31.86 22.09 10.37
N ASN A 321 30.68 21.84 9.82
CA ASN A 321 29.45 22.54 10.22
C ASN A 321 28.95 22.14 11.60
N LYS A 322 29.14 20.87 12.02
CA LYS A 322 28.85 20.41 13.38
C LYS A 322 29.79 21.04 14.40
N TRP A 323 31.07 21.21 14.06
CA TRP A 323 32.05 21.90 14.92
C TRP A 323 31.77 23.39 15.06
N ILE A 324 31.32 24.06 13.99
CA ILE A 324 30.88 25.47 14.02
C ILE A 324 29.63 25.63 14.89
N LYS A 325 28.60 24.80 14.70
CA LYS A 325 27.38 24.83 15.52
C LYS A 325 27.63 24.50 17.00
N LEU A 326 28.56 23.58 17.28
CA LEU A 326 28.98 23.28 18.66
C LEU A 326 29.69 24.47 19.30
N LYS A 327 30.57 25.18 18.57
CA LYS A 327 31.21 26.41 19.05
C LYS A 327 30.21 27.55 19.28
N GLU A 328 29.25 27.76 18.38
CA GLU A 328 28.22 28.79 18.55
C GLU A 328 27.32 28.50 19.77
N ASN A 329 26.97 27.23 19.99
CA ASN A 329 26.19 26.82 21.16
C ASN A 329 27.00 26.90 22.47
N ASP A 330 28.29 26.58 22.46
CA ASP A 330 29.16 26.76 23.63
C ASP A 330 29.37 28.25 23.95
N ILE A 331 29.48 29.10 22.93
CA ILE A 331 29.56 30.56 23.13
C ILE A 331 28.23 31.10 23.70
N ARG A 332 27.07 30.65 23.19
CA ARG A 332 25.75 31.02 23.73
C ARG A 332 25.57 30.58 25.19
N LYS A 333 25.88 29.32 25.51
CA LYS A 333 25.78 28.79 26.88
C LYS A 333 26.70 29.51 27.85
N ARG A 334 27.89 29.92 27.41
CA ARG A 334 28.85 30.68 28.24
C ARG A 334 28.43 32.13 28.45
N CYS A 335 27.69 32.73 27.52
CA CYS A 335 27.06 34.05 27.70
C CYS A 335 25.86 33.98 28.66
N GLU A 336 25.03 32.94 28.58
CA GLU A 336 23.87 32.74 29.45
C GLU A 336 24.26 32.45 30.91
N MET A 337 25.33 31.66 31.14
CA MET A 337 25.82 31.41 32.50
C MET A 337 26.38 32.66 33.19
N LYS A 338 26.91 33.64 32.43
CA LYS A 338 27.40 34.90 32.99
C LYS A 338 26.29 35.89 33.40
N HIS A 339 25.04 35.67 32.98
CA HIS A 339 23.90 36.52 33.35
C HIS A 339 23.16 36.06 34.61
N ASN A 340 23.49 34.87 35.15
CA ASN A 340 22.81 34.30 36.33
C ASN A 340 23.65 34.30 37.63
N GLU A 341 24.82 34.94 37.62
CA GLU A 341 25.64 35.13 38.83
C GLU A 341 25.92 36.62 39.08
N GLU A 342 24.94 37.31 39.67
CA GLU A 342 25.17 38.55 40.43
C GLU A 342 24.44 38.50 41.79
N PRO A 343 24.97 39.16 42.84
CA PRO A 343 25.04 38.60 44.18
C PRO A 343 23.83 38.89 45.07
N LYS A 344 23.47 37.90 45.91
CA LYS A 344 22.57 38.10 47.05
C LYS A 344 23.27 38.88 48.15
N GLU A 345 22.94 40.15 48.34
CA GLU A 345 23.21 40.84 49.62
C GLU A 345 22.01 41.64 50.15
N LYS A 346 21.61 41.20 51.36
CA LYS A 346 21.25 41.98 52.56
C LYS A 346 19.87 42.68 52.63
N ARG A 347 18.98 42.06 53.41
CA ARG A 347 17.94 42.74 54.21
C ARG A 347 18.43 42.89 55.66
N GLN A 348 17.86 43.91 56.34
CA GLN A 348 18.04 44.39 57.72
C GLN A 348 19.21 45.37 57.89
N ILE A 349 18.97 46.61 58.33
CA ILE A 349 18.63 46.99 59.71
C ILE A 349 17.63 48.17 59.74
N ASP A 350 16.62 48.08 60.62
CA ASP A 350 16.07 49.23 61.35
C ASP A 350 15.30 48.73 62.59
N LYS A 351 16.04 48.53 63.69
CA LYS A 351 15.80 49.01 65.07
C LYS A 351 16.65 48.27 66.08
#